data_AF-A0A4U6VT93-F1
#
_entry.id   AF-A0A4U6VT93-F1
#
_cell.length_a   1.000
_cell.length_b   1.000
_cell.length_c   1.000
_cell.angle_alpha   90.00
_cell.angle_beta   90.00
_cell.angle_gamma   90.00
#
_symmetry.space_group_name_H-M   'P 1'
#
loop_
_entity.id
_entity.type
_entity.pdbx_description
1 polymer ?
#
loop_
_entity_poly.entity_id
_entity_poly.type
_entity_poly.pdbx_seq_one_letter_code
_entity_poly.pdbx_strand_id
1 'polypeptide(L)'
;MPKIGNAFDPLPLPSGVPVPMCFCGDPCKTPPPLCDFEQWIDTEIDPEDKEFLEYMMRWDAERKEVYEKRLVEEAAEKEHKEEEERRRVAANREEREKKLERARRAKAAVEENPDALRKGKWPRCTQ
;
A
#
# COMPACT_ATOMS: atom_id res chain seq x y z
N MET A 1 27.13 -14.29 63.37
CA MET A 1 27.11 -13.49 62.12
C MET A 1 27.42 -14.44 60.97
N PRO A 2 26.43 -14.86 60.17
CA PRO A 2 26.66 -15.75 59.04
C PRO A 2 27.32 -14.97 57.90
N LYS A 3 28.40 -15.51 57.34
CA LYS A 3 29.02 -14.97 56.13
C LYS A 3 28.02 -15.19 54.98
N ILE A 4 27.48 -14.11 54.44
CA ILE A 4 26.70 -14.12 53.21
C ILE A 4 27.72 -14.43 52.10
N GLY A 5 27.70 -15.65 51.58
CA GLY A 5 28.49 -16.04 50.41
C GLY A 5 28.02 -15.26 49.18
N ASN A 6 28.95 -14.89 48.31
CA ASN A 6 28.62 -14.16 47.10
C ASN A 6 27.95 -15.13 46.12
N ALA A 7 26.98 -14.66 45.33
CA ALA A 7 26.22 -15.47 44.37
C ALA A 7 27.08 -16.12 43.25
N PHE A 8 28.38 -15.86 43.25
CA PHE A 8 29.38 -16.38 42.32
C PHE A 8 30.28 -17.45 42.94
N ASP A 9 30.08 -17.83 44.21
CA ASP A 9 30.86 -18.90 44.83
C ASP A 9 30.51 -20.24 44.16
N PRO A 10 31.47 -20.93 43.51
CA PRO A 10 31.18 -22.18 42.81
C PRO A 10 30.72 -23.24 43.80
N LEU A 11 29.52 -23.79 43.56
CA LEU A 11 29.02 -24.94 44.31
C LEU A 11 29.99 -26.12 44.15
N PRO A 12 30.28 -26.89 45.23
CA PRO A 12 31.11 -28.07 45.11
C PRO A 12 30.44 -29.07 44.17
N LEU A 13 31.16 -29.46 43.12
CA LEU A 13 30.68 -30.44 42.15
C LEU A 13 30.40 -31.79 42.85
N PRO A 14 29.32 -32.49 42.48
CA PRO A 14 29.01 -33.81 43.04
C PRO A 14 30.11 -34.82 42.70
N SER A 15 30.42 -35.68 43.68
CA SER A 15 31.43 -36.73 43.57
C SER A 15 31.12 -37.67 42.40
N GLY A 16 32.06 -37.83 41.46
CA GLY A 16 31.99 -38.81 40.37
C GLY A 16 31.81 -38.24 38.96
N VAL A 17 31.65 -36.93 38.79
CA VAL A 17 31.63 -36.31 37.45
C VAL A 17 33.07 -35.99 37.00
N PRO A 18 33.56 -36.53 35.86
CA PRO A 18 34.88 -36.20 35.37
C PRO A 18 34.95 -34.71 35.02
N VAL A 19 35.81 -33.97 35.71
CA VAL A 19 36.06 -32.56 35.43
C VAL A 19 36.82 -32.50 34.09
N PRO A 20 36.33 -31.77 33.08
CA PRO A 20 37.03 -31.67 31.81
C PRO A 20 38.42 -31.05 32.02
N MET A 21 39.47 -31.73 31.58
CA MET A 21 40.86 -31.29 31.75
C MET A 21 41.15 -30.13 30.78
N CYS A 22 41.75 -29.05 31.28
CA CYS A 22 42.33 -27.99 30.46
C CYS A 22 43.53 -28.55 29.66
N PHE A 23 43.84 -27.94 28.51
CA PHE A 23 45.08 -28.23 27.75
C PHE A 23 46.37 -28.05 28.60
N CYS A 24 46.26 -27.31 29.70
CA CYS A 24 47.32 -27.03 30.67
C CYS A 24 47.52 -28.12 31.74
N GLY A 25 46.69 -29.17 31.81
CA GLY A 25 46.88 -30.31 32.72
C GLY A 25 46.30 -30.14 34.14
N ASP A 26 45.71 -28.98 34.47
CA ASP A 26 45.04 -28.74 35.75
C ASP A 26 43.49 -28.79 35.62
N PRO A 27 42.75 -29.22 36.66
CA PRO A 27 41.29 -29.20 36.67
C PRO A 27 40.78 -27.77 36.63
N CYS A 28 39.98 -27.44 35.61
CA CYS A 28 39.45 -26.11 35.37
C CYS A 28 38.56 -25.65 36.55
N LYS A 29 39.10 -24.78 37.41
CA LYS A 29 38.36 -24.24 38.57
C LYS A 29 37.65 -22.92 38.34
N THR A 30 37.82 -22.27 37.20
CA THR A 30 37.04 -21.08 36.83
C THR A 30 36.94 -20.98 35.32
N PRO A 31 35.79 -20.56 34.74
CA PRO A 31 35.82 -20.07 33.37
C PRO A 31 36.87 -18.95 33.29
N PRO A 32 37.67 -18.86 32.22
CA PRO A 32 38.52 -17.70 32.03
C PRO A 32 37.63 -16.46 32.16
N PRO A 33 38.10 -15.37 32.82
CA PRO A 33 37.31 -14.16 32.92
C PRO A 33 36.85 -13.81 31.50
N LEU A 34 35.57 -13.45 31.36
CA LEU A 34 35.10 -12.78 30.14
C LEU A 34 36.15 -11.69 29.88
N CYS A 35 36.63 -11.60 28.65
CA CYS A 35 37.64 -10.62 28.30
C CYS A 35 37.18 -9.24 28.79
N ASP A 36 37.79 -8.71 29.85
CA ASP A 36 37.48 -7.38 30.43
C ASP A 36 37.89 -6.24 29.48
N PHE A 37 38.26 -6.59 28.26
CA PHE A 37 38.66 -5.70 27.21
C PHE A 37 37.40 -5.05 26.62
N GLU A 38 36.84 -4.12 27.39
CA GLU A 38 35.97 -3.08 26.89
C GLU A 38 36.82 -2.16 25.99
N GLN A 39 37.12 -2.61 24.77
CA GLN A 39 37.59 -1.69 23.74
C GLN A 39 36.35 -0.96 23.25
N TRP A 40 36.19 0.27 23.73
CA TRP A 40 35.12 1.15 23.31
C TRP A 40 35.28 1.36 21.81
N ILE A 41 34.27 0.99 21.03
CA ILE A 41 34.24 1.32 19.61
C ILE A 41 34.07 2.83 19.54
N ASP A 42 34.97 3.53 18.84
CA ASP A 42 34.85 4.96 18.65
C ASP A 42 33.49 5.27 18.01
N THR A 43 32.65 6.00 18.76
CA THR A 43 31.31 6.40 18.30
C THR A 43 31.35 7.68 17.48
N GLU A 44 32.53 8.25 17.27
CA GLU A 44 32.75 9.41 16.42
C GLU A 44 32.60 8.99 14.96
N ILE A 45 31.48 9.39 14.36
CA ILE A 45 31.25 9.22 12.93
C ILE A 45 32.08 10.26 12.19
N ASP A 46 32.82 9.82 11.17
CA ASP A 46 33.58 10.73 10.31
C ASP A 46 32.64 11.80 9.72
N PRO A 47 33.03 13.09 9.70
CA PRO A 47 32.18 14.15 9.16
C PRO A 47 31.67 13.88 7.74
N GLU A 48 32.45 13.22 6.89
CA GLU A 48 32.08 12.87 5.51
C GLU A 48 30.99 11.78 5.49
N ASP A 49 31.12 10.75 6.35
CA ASP A 49 30.10 9.71 6.51
C ASP A 49 28.77 10.30 7.03
N LYS A 50 28.86 11.27 7.95
CA LYS A 50 27.67 11.97 8.45
C LYS A 50 26.98 12.78 7.35
N GLU A 51 27.74 13.52 6.55
CA GLU A 51 27.19 14.27 5.40
C GLU A 51 26.54 13.33 4.39
N PHE A 52 27.18 12.20 4.10
CA PHE A 52 26.65 11.19 3.19
C PHE A 52 25.32 10.61 3.68
N LEU A 53 25.21 10.30 4.97
CA LEU A 53 23.95 9.83 5.57
C LEU A 53 22.85 10.90 5.49
N GLU A 54 23.16 12.16 5.80
CA GLU A 54 22.20 13.27 5.68
C GLU A 54 21.73 13.49 4.23
N TYR A 55 22.64 13.35 3.26
CA TYR A 55 22.32 13.40 1.83
C TYR A 55 21.36 12.27 1.44
N MET A 56 21.67 11.04 1.83
CA MET A 56 20.81 9.87 1.54
C MET A 56 19.41 10.03 2.14
N MET A 57 19.32 10.52 3.38
CA MET A 57 18.02 10.77 4.03
C MET A 57 17.20 11.84 3.28
N ARG A 58 17.86 12.91 2.81
CA ARG A 58 17.19 13.94 2.00
C ARG A 58 16.69 13.37 0.69
N TRP A 59 17.51 12.58 0.01
CA TRP A 59 17.16 11.96 -1.26
C TRP A 59 16.00 10.96 -1.13
N ASP A 60 15.96 10.18 -0.04
CA ASP A 60 14.84 9.30 0.27
C ASP A 60 13.55 10.07 0.53
N ALA A 61 13.64 11.21 1.24
CA ALA A 61 12.50 12.09 1.49
C ALA A 61 11.95 12.68 0.19
N GLU A 62 12.81 13.25 -0.66
CA GLU A 62 12.41 13.80 -1.97
C GLU A 62 11.75 12.74 -2.85
N ARG A 63 12.34 11.54 -2.91
CA ARG A 63 11.76 10.42 -3.66
C ARG A 63 10.40 10.00 -3.13
N LYS A 64 10.25 9.97 -1.81
CA LYS A 64 8.99 9.63 -1.15
C LYS A 64 7.91 10.66 -1.50
N GLU A 65 8.22 11.96 -1.42
CA GLU A 65 7.30 13.02 -1.80
C GLU A 65 6.85 12.93 -3.26
N VAL A 66 7.80 12.68 -4.18
CA VAL A 66 7.48 12.50 -5.61
C VAL A 66 6.56 11.30 -5.85
N TYR A 67 6.78 10.20 -5.13
CA TYR A 67 5.93 9.02 -5.24
C TYR A 67 4.53 9.29 -4.69
N GLU A 68 4.42 9.88 -3.51
CA GLU A 68 3.15 10.25 -2.89
C GLU A 68 2.35 11.22 -3.77
N LYS A 69 3.02 12.23 -4.35
CA LYS A 69 2.38 13.17 -5.27
C LYS A 69 1.78 12.46 -6.49
N ARG A 70 2.52 11.51 -7.07
CA ARG A 70 2.05 10.73 -8.22
C ARG A 70 0.82 9.90 -7.88
N LEU A 71 0.77 9.30 -6.69
CA LEU A 71 -0.39 8.55 -6.24
C LEU A 71 -1.64 9.43 -6.13
N VAL A 72 -1.49 10.65 -5.62
CA VAL A 72 -2.59 11.63 -5.53
C VAL A 72 -3.05 12.06 -6.91
N GLU A 73 -2.11 12.37 -7.82
CA GLU A 73 -2.42 12.75 -9.20
C GLU A 73 -3.12 11.63 -9.97
N GLU A 74 -2.63 10.39 -9.85
CA GLU A 74 -3.25 9.22 -10.49
C GLU A 74 -4.65 8.94 -9.95
N ALA A 75 -4.85 9.08 -8.63
CA ALA A 75 -6.17 8.97 -8.02
C ALA A 75 -7.13 10.05 -8.53
N ALA A 76 -6.67 11.30 -8.65
CA ALA A 76 -7.46 12.42 -9.17
C ALA A 76 -7.80 12.24 -10.65
N GLU A 77 -6.85 11.77 -11.47
CA GLU A 77 -7.10 11.47 -12.89
C GLU A 77 -8.13 10.34 -13.04
N LYS A 78 -8.00 9.29 -12.22
CA LYS A 78 -8.95 8.18 -12.20
C LYS A 78 -10.35 8.64 -11.81
N GLU A 79 -10.48 9.46 -10.77
CA GLU A 79 -11.77 10.00 -10.33
C GLU A 79 -12.41 10.86 -11.43
N HIS A 80 -11.64 11.76 -12.05
CA HIS A 80 -12.13 12.59 -13.16
C HIS A 80 -12.61 11.73 -14.33
N LYS A 81 -11.84 10.71 -14.71
CA LYS A 81 -12.20 9.79 -15.79
C LYS A 81 -13.47 9.00 -15.48
N GLU A 82 -13.60 8.49 -14.27
CA GLU A 82 -14.82 7.79 -13.82
C GLU A 82 -16.03 8.74 -13.80
N GLU A 83 -15.85 9.99 -13.37
CA GLU A 83 -16.92 10.98 -13.42
C GLU A 83 -17.35 11.29 -14.86
N GLU A 84 -16.40 11.50 -15.77
CA GLU A 84 -16.69 11.74 -17.18
C GLU A 84 -17.43 10.54 -17.81
N GLU A 85 -17.03 9.31 -17.47
CA GLU A 85 -17.73 8.10 -17.89
C GLU A 85 -19.17 8.07 -17.35
N ARG A 86 -19.38 8.37 -16.06
CA ARG A 86 -20.73 8.49 -15.46
C ARG A 86 -21.58 9.51 -16.21
N ARG A 87 -21.01 10.68 -16.53
CA ARG A 87 -21.69 11.74 -17.30
C ARG A 87 -22.05 11.26 -18.71
N ARG A 88 -21.13 10.56 -19.39
CA ARG A 88 -21.36 10.00 -20.73
C ARG A 88 -22.47 8.95 -20.72
N VAL A 89 -22.46 8.05 -19.75
CA VAL A 89 -23.50 7.01 -19.59
C VAL A 89 -24.86 7.66 -19.30
N ALA A 90 -24.90 8.66 -18.42
CA ALA A 90 -26.14 9.40 -18.12
C ALA A 90 -26.69 10.10 -19.37
N ALA A 91 -25.84 10.79 -20.13
CA ALA A 91 -26.24 11.44 -21.38
C ALA A 91 -26.78 10.44 -22.41
N ASN A 92 -26.15 9.27 -22.54
CA ASN A 92 -26.63 8.22 -23.44
C ASN A 92 -28.01 7.69 -23.02
N ARG A 93 -28.22 7.48 -21.72
CA ARG A 93 -29.51 7.06 -21.18
C ARG A 93 -30.61 8.08 -21.46
N GLU A 94 -30.33 9.37 -21.22
CA GLU A 94 -31.26 10.45 -21.49
C GLU A 94 -31.60 10.54 -22.99
N GLU A 95 -30.62 10.37 -23.87
CA GLU A 95 -30.81 10.34 -25.33
C GLU A 95 -31.73 9.21 -25.77
N ARG A 96 -31.54 8.02 -25.20
CA ARG A 96 -32.41 6.86 -25.41
C ARG A 96 -33.83 7.12 -24.91
N GLU A 97 -33.98 7.73 -23.74
CA GLU A 97 -35.30 8.09 -23.19
C GLU A 97 -36.01 9.12 -24.08
N LYS A 98 -35.30 10.14 -24.60
CA LYS A 98 -35.85 11.11 -25.57
C LYS A 98 -36.33 10.42 -26.85
N LYS A 99 -35.57 9.46 -27.39
CA LYS A 99 -35.99 8.67 -28.57
C LYS A 99 -37.25 7.86 -28.29
N LEU A 100 -37.31 7.19 -27.14
CA LEU A 100 -38.49 6.42 -26.73
C LEU A 100 -39.71 7.31 -26.55
N GLU A 101 -39.55 8.49 -25.95
CA GLU A 101 -40.61 9.46 -25.78
C GLU A 101 -41.13 9.99 -27.13
N ARG A 102 -40.25 10.29 -28.08
CA ARG A 102 -40.65 10.65 -29.45
C ARG A 102 -41.46 9.52 -30.11
N ALA A 103 -41.03 8.27 -29.95
CA ALA A 103 -41.75 7.11 -30.47
C ALA A 103 -43.14 6.95 -29.82
N ARG A 104 -43.24 7.15 -28.50
CA ARG A 104 -44.53 7.14 -27.77
C ARG A 104 -45.48 8.21 -28.29
N ARG A 105 -44.99 9.45 -28.49
CA ARG A 105 -45.79 10.55 -29.04
C ARG A 105 -46.25 10.28 -30.47
N ALA A 106 -45.36 9.77 -31.32
CA ALA A 106 -45.72 9.40 -32.69
C ALA A 106 -46.79 8.29 -32.71
N LYS A 107 -46.66 7.29 -31.83
CA LYS A 107 -47.67 6.23 -31.66
C LYS A 107 -49.01 6.80 -31.19
N ALA A 108 -49.01 7.66 -30.18
CA ALA A 108 -50.23 8.29 -29.66
C ALA A 108 -50.96 9.11 -30.74
N ALA A 109 -50.22 9.87 -31.56
CA ALA A 109 -50.80 10.65 -32.65
C ALA A 109 -51.46 9.77 -33.74
N VAL A 110 -50.88 8.60 -34.03
CA VAL A 110 -51.46 7.61 -34.96
C VAL A 110 -52.72 6.97 -34.40
N GLU A 111 -52.74 6.68 -33.10
CA GLU A 111 -53.90 6.12 -32.41
C GLU A 111 -55.07 7.11 -32.33
N GLU A 112 -54.77 8.38 -32.05
CA GLU A 112 -55.77 9.46 -32.01
C GLU A 112 -56.33 9.81 -33.38
N ASN A 113 -55.51 9.74 -34.44
CA ASN A 113 -55.93 10.01 -35.82
C ASN A 113 -55.47 8.91 -36.78
N PRO A 114 -56.17 7.76 -36.83
CA PRO A 114 -55.82 6.66 -37.73
C PRO A 114 -56.01 7.02 -39.20
N ASP A 115 -56.92 7.94 -39.52
CA ASP A 115 -57.16 8.41 -40.88
C ASP A 115 -55.99 9.24 -41.45
N ALA A 116 -55.09 9.77 -40.61
CA ALA A 116 -53.86 10.43 -41.05
C ALA A 116 -52.91 9.49 -41.82
N LEU A 117 -52.97 8.18 -41.55
CA LEU A 117 -52.25 7.15 -42.31
C LEU A 117 -52.98 6.75 -43.59
N ARG A 118 -54.28 7.05 -43.69
CA ARG A 118 -55.15 6.65 -44.80
C ARG A 118 -54.97 7.63 -45.96
N LYS A 119 -53.91 7.43 -46.76
CA LYS A 119 -53.80 8.13 -48.05
C LYS A 119 -54.99 7.72 -48.93
N GLY A 120 -55.88 8.66 -49.22
CA GLY A 120 -57.03 8.46 -50.10
C GLY A 120 -56.59 8.13 -51.53
N LYS A 121 -57.42 7.38 -52.27
CA LYS A 121 -57.26 7.24 -53.72
C LYS A 121 -57.35 8.64 -54.34
N TRP A 122 -56.37 9.00 -55.17
CA TRP A 122 -56.44 10.20 -56.00
C TRP A 122 -57.74 10.16 -56.83
N PRO A 123 -58.52 11.26 -56.89
CA PRO A 123 -59.66 11.32 -57.79
C PRO A 123 -59.17 11.00 -59.20
N ARG A 124 -59.72 9.97 -59.86
CA ARG A 124 -59.44 9.77 -61.28
C ARG A 124 -60.09 10.92 -62.02
N CYS A 125 -59.28 11.72 -62.70
CA CYS A 125 -59.77 12.72 -63.62
C CYS A 125 -60.58 11.98 -64.71
N THR A 126 -61.90 12.13 -64.69
CA THR A 126 -62.77 11.65 -65.77
C THR A 126 -62.82 12.72 -66.86
N GLN A 127 -62.51 12.30 -68.09
CA GLN A 127 -62.50 13.13 -69.31
C GLN A 127 -63.92 13.46 -69.77
#